data_AF-A0A2E7QPT3-F1
#
_entry.id   AF-A0A2E7QPT3-F1
#
_cell.length_a   1.000
_cell.length_b   1.000
_cell.length_c   1.000
_cell.angle_alpha   90.00
_cell.angle_beta   90.00
_cell.angle_gamma   90.00
#
_symmetry.space_group_name_H-M   'P 1'
#
loop_
_entity.id
_entity.type
_entity.pdbx_description
1 polymer ?
#
loop_
_entity_poly.entity_id
_entity_poly.type
_entity_poly.pdbx_seq_one_letter_code
_entity_poly.pdbx_strand_id
1 'polypeptide(L)'
;MKIQVGIITVSDRASTGEYEDLGGPVLKEAAGGYGWAVVAEALVADDKEQIQRAIREQIAKGAHLVLTTGGTGVAPRDLTPEAVREIADRELPGFGEVMRIES
;
A
#
# COMPACT_ATOMS: atom_id res chain seq x y z
N MET A 1 -11.13 12.79 13.78
CA MET A 1 -10.76 11.43 14.19
C MET A 1 -9.32 11.20 13.74
N LYS A 2 -8.41 10.71 14.60
CA LYS A 2 -7.01 10.51 14.22
C LYS A 2 -6.84 9.10 13.64
N ILE A 3 -6.71 8.99 12.32
CA ILE A 3 -6.49 7.72 11.62
C ILE A 3 -5.01 7.35 11.74
N GLN A 4 -4.73 6.10 12.11
CA GLN A 4 -3.39 5.52 12.11
C GLN A 4 -3.17 4.83 10.76
N VAL A 5 -2.12 5.23 10.03
CA VAL A 5 -1.87 4.83 8.65
C VAL A 5 -0.62 3.98 8.57
N GLY A 6 -0.73 2.82 7.94
CA GLY A 6 0.41 2.04 7.48
C GLY A 6 0.65 2.31 6.00
N ILE A 7 1.89 2.54 5.60
CA ILE A 7 2.26 2.73 4.18
C ILE A 7 3.07 1.53 3.72
N ILE A 8 2.75 1.00 2.54
CA ILE A 8 3.49 -0.09 1.91
C ILE A 8 3.81 0.32 0.47
N THR A 9 5.10 0.46 0.18
CA THR A 9 5.58 0.57 -1.19
C THR A 9 5.85 -0.84 -1.72
N VAL A 10 5.24 -1.17 -2.85
CA VAL A 10 5.41 -2.44 -3.56
C VAL A 10 6.18 -2.16 -4.83
N SER A 11 7.40 -2.67 -4.88
CA SER A 11 8.27 -2.50 -6.02
C SER A 11 9.48 -3.41 -5.92
N ASP A 12 9.65 -4.29 -6.91
CA ASP A 12 10.88 -5.09 -7.02
C ASP A 12 12.14 -4.23 -6.97
N ARG A 13 12.21 -3.18 -7.80
CA ARG A 13 13.47 -2.46 -8.01
C ARG A 13 13.74 -1.40 -6.94
N ALA A 14 12.74 -0.90 -6.22
CA ALA A 14 12.99 -0.14 -4.99
C ALA A 14 13.43 -1.09 -3.87
N SER A 15 12.82 -2.27 -3.76
CA SER A 15 13.19 -3.24 -2.73
C SER A 15 14.63 -3.75 -2.87
N THR A 16 15.18 -3.78 -4.09
CA THR A 16 16.59 -4.11 -4.36
C THR A 16 17.54 -2.90 -4.33
N GLY A 17 17.02 -1.68 -4.13
CA GLY A 17 17.82 -0.44 -4.10
C GLY A 17 18.26 0.07 -5.47
N GLU A 18 17.67 -0.43 -6.56
CA GLU A 18 17.96 0.06 -7.93
C GLU A 18 17.37 1.46 -8.18
N TYR A 19 16.34 1.86 -7.43
CA TYR A 19 15.88 3.24 -7.35
C TYR A 19 15.28 3.58 -5.99
N GLU A 20 15.19 4.88 -5.74
CA GLU A 20 14.55 5.45 -4.57
C GLU A 20 13.02 5.28 -4.63
N ASP A 21 12.41 4.96 -3.49
CA ASP A 21 10.96 5.01 -3.34
C ASP A 21 10.48 6.46 -3.30
N LEU A 22 9.72 6.85 -4.31
CA LEU A 22 9.07 8.17 -4.39
C LEU A 22 7.60 8.12 -3.95
N GLY A 23 6.97 6.95 -3.96
CA GLY A 23 5.55 6.79 -3.65
C GLY A 23 5.26 6.85 -2.16
N GLY A 24 6.06 6.14 -1.36
CA GLY A 24 5.95 6.12 0.10
C GLY A 24 6.01 7.52 0.72
N PRO A 25 7.03 8.36 0.38
CA PRO A 25 7.12 9.73 0.86
C PRO A 25 5.90 10.59 0.50
N VAL A 26 5.37 10.48 -0.72
CA VAL A 26 4.19 11.24 -1.16
C VAL A 26 2.94 10.83 -0.37
N LEU A 27 2.72 9.54 -0.14
CA LEU A 27 1.61 9.06 0.69
C LEU A 27 1.73 9.54 2.14
N LYS A 28 2.95 9.59 2.68
CA LYS A 28 3.22 10.07 4.03
C LYS A 28 2.91 11.56 4.17
N GLU A 29 3.32 12.36 3.20
CA GLU A 29 2.98 13.78 3.14
C GLU A 29 1.47 13.99 3.04
N ALA A 30 0.80 13.29 2.13
CA ALA A 30 -0.66 13.38 1.95
C ALA A 30 -1.40 13.01 3.25
N ALA A 31 -1.04 11.90 3.90
CA ALA A 31 -1.62 11.49 5.17
C ALA A 31 -1.44 12.57 6.25
N GLY A 32 -0.25 13.18 6.32
CA GLY A 32 0.02 14.32 7.20
C GLY A 32 -0.87 15.53 6.90
N GLY A 33 -1.08 15.85 5.63
CA GLY A 33 -1.98 16.92 5.17
C GLY A 33 -3.43 16.74 5.60
N TYR A 34 -3.90 15.50 5.73
CA TYR A 34 -5.23 15.18 6.27
C TYR A 34 -5.28 15.08 7.80
N GLY A 35 -4.16 15.34 8.50
CA GLY A 35 -4.05 15.21 9.96
C GLY A 35 -4.03 13.76 10.47
N TRP A 36 -3.72 12.80 9.59
CA TRP A 36 -3.55 11.39 9.96
C TRP A 36 -2.13 11.14 10.48
N ALA A 37 -1.94 10.04 11.22
CA ALA A 37 -0.63 9.67 11.75
C ALA A 37 -0.12 8.40 11.06
N VAL A 38 1.02 8.51 10.40
CA VAL A 38 1.71 7.34 9.85
C VAL A 38 2.42 6.61 10.99
N VAL A 39 2.03 5.36 11.25
CA VAL A 39 2.55 4.55 12.36
C VAL A 39 3.62 3.57 11.94
N ALA A 40 3.64 3.20 10.66
CA ALA A 40 4.66 2.33 10.11
C ALA A 40 4.71 2.44 8.58
N GLU A 41 5.88 2.11 8.05
CA GLU A 41 6.22 2.14 6.63
C GLU A 41 6.91 0.81 6.31
N ALA A 42 6.69 0.29 5.11
CA ALA A 42 7.34 -0.91 4.62
C ALA A 42 7.61 -0.78 3.11
N LEU A 43 8.70 -1.40 2.66
CA LEU A 43 9.05 -1.55 1.26
C LEU A 43 9.20 -3.05 0.98
N VAL A 44 8.45 -3.57 0.01
CA VAL A 44 8.45 -4.99 -0.36
C VAL A 44 8.53 -5.17 -1.87
N ALA A 45 9.02 -6.33 -2.29
CA ALA A 45 9.02 -6.73 -3.69
C ALA A 45 7.59 -7.01 -4.20
N ASP A 46 7.42 -7.12 -5.52
CA ASP A 46 6.18 -7.52 -6.19
C ASP A 46 5.95 -9.03 -6.02
N ASP A 47 5.71 -9.43 -4.78
CA ASP A 47 5.46 -10.79 -4.35
C ASP A 47 4.25 -10.83 -3.42
N LYS A 48 3.29 -11.70 -3.77
CA LYS A 48 2.01 -11.80 -3.08
C LYS A 48 2.15 -12.10 -1.59
N GLU A 49 3.02 -13.03 -1.20
CA GLU A 49 3.20 -13.40 0.20
C GLU A 49 3.85 -12.25 0.99
N GLN A 50 4.81 -11.56 0.40
CA GLN A 50 5.45 -10.40 1.01
C GLN A 50 4.47 -9.24 1.22
N ILE A 51 3.63 -8.94 0.22
CA ILE A 51 2.60 -7.89 0.31
C ILE A 51 1.61 -8.23 1.44
N GLN A 52 1.09 -9.46 1.46
CA GLN A 52 0.15 -9.90 2.49
C GLN A 52 0.78 -9.88 3.89
N ARG A 53 2.04 -10.32 4.03
CA ARG A 53 2.77 -10.25 5.30
C ARG A 53 2.89 -8.80 5.78
N ALA A 54 3.32 -7.89 4.90
CA ALA A 54 3.45 -6.48 5.22
C ALA A 54 2.11 -5.87 5.67
N ILE A 55 1.00 -6.18 4.99
CA ILE A 55 -0.34 -5.71 5.41
C ILE A 55 -0.67 -6.19 6.83
N ARG A 56 -0.47 -7.48 7.13
CA ARG A 56 -0.72 -8.03 8.48
C ARG A 56 0.16 -7.39 9.55
N GLU A 57 1.42 -7.12 9.22
CA GLU A 57 2.34 -6.43 10.13
C GLU A 57 1.91 -4.98 10.40
N GLN A 58 1.45 -4.25 9.38
CA GLN A 58 0.90 -2.89 9.55
C GLN A 58 -0.34 -2.89 10.46
N ILE A 59 -1.25 -3.86 10.26
CA ILE A 59 -2.42 -4.04 11.13
C ILE A 59 -1.99 -4.35 12.56
N ALA A 60 -1.01 -5.24 12.76
CA ALA A 60 -0.49 -5.58 14.09
C ALA A 60 0.19 -4.38 14.79
N LYS A 61 0.74 -3.43 14.04
CA LYS A 61 1.28 -2.16 14.55
C LYS A 61 0.19 -1.12 14.85
N GLY A 62 -1.09 -1.44 14.63
CA GLY A 62 -2.22 -0.59 14.95
C GLY A 62 -2.69 0.31 13.80
N ALA A 63 -2.32 0.02 12.55
CA ALA A 63 -2.85 0.74 11.40
C ALA A 63 -4.36 0.47 11.25
N HIS A 64 -5.15 1.55 11.18
CA HIS A 64 -6.58 1.49 10.84
C HIS A 64 -6.80 1.53 9.32
N LEU A 65 -5.83 2.10 8.60
CA LEU A 65 -5.81 2.27 7.16
C LEU A 65 -4.44 1.85 6.65
N VAL A 66 -4.39 0.96 5.67
CA VAL A 66 -3.15 0.62 4.97
C VAL A 66 -3.23 1.18 3.56
N LEU A 67 -2.25 2.00 3.19
CA LEU A 67 -2.11 2.59 1.85
C LEU A 67 -0.96 1.90 1.12
N THR A 68 -1.28 1.25 0.01
CA THR A 68 -0.28 0.63 -0.87
C THR A 68 0.03 1.55 -2.05
N THR A 69 1.28 1.56 -2.52
CA THR A 69 1.66 2.19 -3.80
C THR A 69 2.53 1.23 -4.61
N GLY A 70 2.23 1.11 -5.92
CA GLY A 70 2.90 0.18 -6.83
C GLY A 70 2.22 -1.20 -6.96
N GLY A 71 2.61 -1.94 -7.99
CA GLY A 71 2.15 -3.30 -8.25
C GLY A 71 0.68 -3.44 -8.69
N THR A 72 0.05 -2.38 -9.21
CA THR A 72 -1.37 -2.35 -9.61
C THR A 72 -1.61 -2.26 -11.12
N GLY A 73 -0.54 -2.34 -11.92
CA GLY A 73 -0.63 -2.31 -13.38
C GLY A 73 -1.14 -3.64 -13.99
N VAL A 74 -0.89 -3.81 -15.29
CA VAL A 74 -1.28 -5.01 -16.06
C VAL A 74 -0.10 -5.96 -16.33
N ALA A 75 1.09 -5.67 -15.78
CA ALA A 75 2.25 -6.53 -15.97
C ALA A 75 2.08 -7.84 -15.19
N PRO A 76 2.71 -8.95 -15.61
CA PRO A 76 2.59 -10.23 -14.91
C PRO A 76 3.06 -10.23 -13.44
N ARG A 77 3.82 -9.21 -13.04
CA ARG A 77 4.32 -9.03 -11.68
C ARG A 77 3.50 -8.02 -10.86
N ASP A 78 2.58 -7.28 -11.48
CA ASP A 78 1.67 -6.40 -10.73
C ASP A 78 0.64 -7.27 -9.98
N LEU A 79 0.95 -7.59 -8.72
CA LEU A 79 0.20 -8.55 -7.91
C LEU A 79 -0.48 -7.92 -6.69
N THR A 80 -0.38 -6.60 -6.51
CA THR A 80 -0.95 -5.90 -5.34
C THR A 80 -2.47 -6.09 -5.22
N PRO A 81 -3.28 -5.91 -6.29
CA PRO A 81 -4.73 -6.09 -6.19
C PRO A 81 -5.13 -7.51 -5.77
N GLU A 82 -4.48 -8.53 -6.34
CA GLU A 82 -4.71 -9.94 -6.04
C GLU A 82 -4.28 -10.28 -4.62
N ALA A 83 -3.12 -9.77 -4.18
CA ALA A 83 -2.61 -9.98 -2.83
C ALA A 83 -3.57 -9.42 -1.77
N VAL A 84 -4.12 -8.22 -2.01
CA VAL A 84 -5.11 -7.58 -1.13
C VAL A 84 -6.43 -8.34 -1.14
N ARG A 85 -6.95 -8.69 -2.33
CA ARG A 85 -8.27 -9.35 -2.46
C ARG A 85 -8.33 -10.70 -1.74
N GLU A 86 -7.24 -11.46 -1.74
CA GLU A 86 -7.18 -12.78 -1.08
C GLU A 86 -7.26 -12.73 0.45
N ILE A 87 -6.90 -11.59 1.07
CA ILE A 87 -6.90 -11.44 2.53
C ILE A 87 -8.00 -10.50 3.04
N ALA A 88 -8.76 -9.88 2.14
CA ALA A 88 -9.83 -8.97 2.48
C ALA A 88 -11.11 -9.73 2.83
N ASP A 89 -11.76 -9.36 3.94
CA ASP A 89 -13.07 -9.92 4.30
C ASP A 89 -14.17 -9.47 3.33
N ARG A 90 -14.05 -8.25 2.79
CA ARG A 90 -15.00 -7.64 1.86
C ARG A 90 -14.32 -6.61 0.97
N GLU A 91 -14.58 -6.69 -0.33
CA GLU A 91 -14.17 -5.67 -1.29
C GLU A 91 -15.25 -4.57 -1.39
N LEU A 92 -14.81 -3.31 -1.38
CA LEU A 92 -15.65 -2.13 -1.62
C LEU A 92 -15.28 -1.55 -2.99
N PRO A 93 -15.94 -1.99 -4.08
CA PRO A 93 -15.48 -1.73 -5.44
C PRO A 93 -15.42 -0.23 -5.80
N GLY A 94 -16.29 0.59 -5.18
CA GLY A 94 -16.34 2.03 -5.41
C GLY A 94 -15.01 2.77 -5.16
N PHE A 95 -14.17 2.28 -4.23
CA PHE A 95 -12.84 2.88 -4.04
C PHE A 95 -11.96 2.70 -5.28
N GLY A 96 -11.94 1.50 -5.85
CA GLY A 96 -11.16 1.21 -7.05
C GLY A 96 -11.69 1.93 -8.28
N GLU A 97 -13.01 2.14 -8.37
CA GLU A 97 -13.64 2.91 -9.45
C GLU A 97 -13.22 4.37 -9.42
N VAL A 98 -13.30 5.03 -8.26
CA VAL A 98 -12.87 6.43 -8.10
C VAL A 98 -11.37 6.58 -8.38
N MET A 99 -10.54 5.68 -7.85
CA MET A 99 -9.10 5.72 -8.11
C MET A 99 -8.75 5.67 -9.60
N ARG A 100 -9.50 4.91 -10.42
CA ARG A 100 -9.29 4.81 -11.87
C ARG A 100 -9.79 6.02 -12.67
N ILE A 101 -10.74 6.78 -12.13
CA ILE A 101 -11.27 7.98 -12.79
C ILE A 101 -10.32 9.17 -12.61
N GLU A 102 -9.66 9.23 -11.45
CA GLU A 102 -8.75 10.32 -11.07
C GLU A 102 -7.26 10.06 -11.42
N SER A 103 -6.94 8.88 -11.96
CA SER A 103 -5.58 8.43 -12.30
C SER A 103 -5.07 8.86 -13.67
#